data_AF-M2YTW0-F1
#
_entry.id   AF-M2YTW0-F1
#
_cell.length_a   1.000
_cell.length_b   1.000
_cell.length_c   1.000
_cell.angle_alpha   90.00
_cell.angle_beta   90.00
_cell.angle_gamma   90.00
#
_symmetry.space_group_name_H-M   'P 1'
#
loop_
_entity.id
_entity.type
_entity.pdbx_description
1 polymer ?
#
loop_
_entity_poly.entity_id
_entity_poly.type
_entity_poly.pdbx_seq_one_letter_code
_entity_poly.pdbx_strand_id
1 'polypeptide(L)'
;MGTTLARAISRTSAASSCQDPGPPPDGGLQAWVQCACVHLTIFSTFGYITSFGVFQTYYQNTLGVSPSAISWIGSIQIFLLFGIGTFTGRATDAGLFRPVYISGAVFQIVGIFCQAQCKTFWQLFLAQALCIGIANGLQFCPVMSLITTYFAKKRALAVGITAVGSCTGGVIFPVVVQQLLPKVGYAWTIRVIGFIMVAINIITISLLKTRLPPRKSGPLVDWASFKETPFVLYCVAMFFNFWGLYFVFFYIGAYGRNVLGVSYQQSINLLLTVVSVGFVFRLVPNYFADKIGSLNTLIPFAYLCGIMMFGWIGIHSEAGLFVFAAIYGSGSACIQALWPAVIGSLNKVPDLKKAGVRMGMAFTVVSFASLTGPPLAGAIVQQMGGNYLGAQLWGGISFFTGATLLVATRVSLVGWDPKGRI
;
A
#
# COMPACT_ATOMS: atom_id res chain seq x y z
N MET A 1 -14.53 36.06 4.55
CA MET A 1 -13.65 35.24 3.69
C MET A 1 -14.03 33.74 3.62
N GLY A 2 -14.72 33.14 4.61
CA GLY A 2 -15.04 31.70 4.61
C GLY A 2 -16.14 31.22 3.63
N THR A 3 -17.03 32.11 3.17
CA THR A 3 -18.21 31.73 2.38
C THR A 3 -17.93 31.53 0.89
N THR A 4 -16.93 32.23 0.33
CA THR A 4 -16.58 32.14 -1.10
C THR A 4 -15.74 30.90 -1.41
N LEU A 5 -14.80 30.55 -0.53
CA LEU A 5 -14.00 29.32 -0.66
C LEU A 5 -14.89 28.08 -0.46
N ALA A 6 -15.78 28.11 0.54
CA ALA A 6 -16.78 27.06 0.72
C ALA A 6 -17.73 26.93 -0.48
N ARG A 7 -18.16 28.05 -1.10
CA ARG A 7 -18.96 28.02 -2.34
C ARG A 7 -18.17 27.55 -3.55
N ALA A 8 -16.87 27.84 -3.68
CA ALA A 8 -16.04 27.36 -4.78
C ALA A 8 -15.74 25.86 -4.66
N ILE A 9 -15.44 25.38 -3.45
CA ILE A 9 -15.28 23.96 -3.13
C ILE A 9 -16.60 23.22 -3.32
N SER A 10 -17.73 23.81 -2.88
CA SER A 10 -19.07 23.26 -3.07
C SER A 10 -19.51 23.25 -4.54
N ARG A 11 -19.25 24.28 -5.34
CA ARG A 11 -19.63 24.32 -6.77
C ARG A 11 -18.83 23.33 -7.61
N THR A 12 -17.59 23.03 -7.26
CA THR A 12 -16.81 21.99 -7.95
C THR A 12 -17.11 20.57 -7.47
N SER A 13 -17.52 20.38 -6.20
CA SER A 13 -18.02 19.09 -5.69
C SER A 13 -19.46 18.79 -6.16
N ALA A 14 -20.30 19.83 -6.33
CA ALA A 14 -21.71 19.74 -6.75
C ALA A 14 -21.92 19.87 -8.27
N ALA A 15 -20.88 20.07 -9.07
CA ALA A 15 -20.96 20.04 -10.54
C ALA A 15 -20.98 18.62 -11.11
N SER A 16 -20.95 17.57 -10.25
CA SER A 16 -21.59 16.31 -10.61
C SER A 16 -23.09 16.58 -10.54
N SER A 17 -23.67 16.92 -11.69
CA SER A 17 -25.12 17.06 -11.84
C SER A 17 -25.80 15.86 -11.19
N CYS A 18 -27.01 16.05 -10.65
CA CYS A 18 -27.87 14.95 -10.20
C CYS A 18 -28.29 14.00 -11.35
N GLN A 19 -27.63 14.08 -12.50
CA GLN A 19 -27.82 13.22 -13.65
C GLN A 19 -26.86 12.05 -13.56
N ASP A 20 -27.40 10.85 -13.76
CA ASP A 20 -26.62 9.64 -13.88
C ASP A 20 -25.59 9.82 -15.02
N PRO A 21 -24.27 9.77 -14.74
CA PRO A 21 -23.22 9.97 -15.74
C PRO A 21 -23.11 8.81 -16.76
N GLY A 22 -24.06 7.86 -16.75
CA GLY A 22 -24.12 6.72 -17.65
C GLY A 22 -23.20 5.57 -17.24
N PRO A 23 -22.94 4.59 -18.11
CA PRO A 23 -21.98 3.52 -17.83
C PRO A 23 -20.54 4.06 -17.77
N PRO A 24 -19.62 3.40 -17.03
CA PRO A 24 -18.20 3.77 -17.01
C PRO A 24 -17.61 3.89 -18.42
N PRO A 25 -16.84 4.95 -18.71
CA PRO A 25 -16.34 5.21 -20.06
C PRO A 25 -15.30 4.20 -20.57
N ASP A 26 -14.63 3.45 -19.67
CA ASP A 26 -13.63 2.42 -20.01
C ASP A 26 -12.47 2.91 -20.91
N GLY A 27 -12.24 4.21 -20.96
CA GLY A 27 -11.23 4.87 -21.79
C GLY A 27 -11.49 6.37 -21.99
N GLY A 28 -10.82 6.95 -22.99
CA GLY A 28 -10.87 8.38 -23.28
C GLY A 28 -9.90 9.22 -22.44
N LEU A 29 -9.63 10.44 -22.91
CA LEU A 29 -8.63 11.34 -22.30
C LEU A 29 -8.92 11.56 -20.81
N GLN A 30 -10.17 11.84 -20.45
CA GLN A 30 -10.53 12.11 -19.06
C GLN A 30 -10.25 10.92 -18.14
N ALA A 31 -10.62 9.69 -18.54
CA ALA A 31 -10.40 8.50 -17.71
C ALA A 31 -8.90 8.21 -17.52
N TRP A 32 -8.08 8.40 -18.57
CA TRP A 32 -6.63 8.23 -18.48
C TRP A 32 -5.93 9.35 -17.69
N VAL A 33 -6.44 10.59 -17.74
CA VAL A 33 -5.98 11.66 -16.85
C VAL A 33 -6.27 11.32 -15.39
N GLN A 34 -7.45 10.78 -15.07
CA GLN A 34 -7.73 10.31 -13.71
C GLN A 34 -6.78 9.19 -13.31
N CYS A 35 -6.52 8.22 -14.20
CA CYS A 35 -5.53 7.16 -13.98
C CYS A 35 -4.14 7.73 -13.67
N ALA A 36 -3.66 8.71 -14.43
CA ALA A 36 -2.38 9.38 -14.16
C ALA A 36 -2.37 10.09 -12.80
N CYS A 37 -3.46 10.77 -12.42
CA CYS A 37 -3.56 11.43 -11.12
C CYS A 37 -3.54 10.43 -9.95
N VAL A 38 -4.25 9.31 -10.09
CA VAL A 38 -4.25 8.24 -9.08
C VAL A 38 -2.86 7.63 -8.98
N HIS A 39 -2.16 7.38 -10.10
CA HIS A 39 -0.77 6.93 -10.10
C HIS A 39 0.14 7.90 -9.33
N LEU A 40 0.04 9.21 -9.60
CA LEU A 40 0.81 10.24 -8.89
C LEU A 40 0.48 10.30 -7.39
N THR A 41 -0.77 10.06 -7.01
CA THR A 41 -1.17 9.98 -5.59
C THR A 41 -0.56 8.75 -4.92
N ILE A 42 -0.58 7.60 -5.59
CA ILE A 42 0.02 6.36 -5.08
C ILE A 42 1.55 6.49 -5.02
N PHE A 43 2.15 7.24 -5.94
CA PHE A 43 3.57 7.61 -5.90
C PHE A 43 3.92 8.32 -4.60
N SER A 44 3.20 9.37 -4.21
CA SER A 44 3.53 10.15 -3.01
C SER A 44 3.12 9.46 -1.70
N THR A 45 2.15 8.54 -1.74
CA THR A 45 1.66 7.82 -0.57
C THR A 45 2.38 6.47 -0.40
N PHE A 46 1.93 5.44 -1.11
CA PHE A 46 2.52 4.10 -1.06
C PHE A 46 3.98 4.07 -1.47
N GLY A 47 4.38 4.83 -2.48
CA GLY A 47 5.78 4.88 -2.91
C GLY A 47 6.70 5.41 -1.81
N TYR A 48 6.23 6.38 -1.02
CA TYR A 48 6.97 6.85 0.15
C TYR A 48 7.04 5.80 1.26
N ILE A 49 5.95 5.07 1.51
CA ILE A 49 5.89 3.97 2.48
C ILE A 49 6.82 2.80 2.08
N THR A 50 6.81 2.38 0.81
CA THR A 50 7.65 1.26 0.33
C THR A 50 9.14 1.61 0.40
N SER A 51 9.47 2.90 0.41
CA SER A 51 10.82 3.43 0.62
C SER A 51 11.28 3.40 2.08
N PHE A 52 10.43 3.00 3.02
CA PHE A 52 10.72 3.09 4.46
C PHE A 52 11.97 2.30 4.89
N GLY A 53 12.35 1.24 4.19
CA GLY A 53 13.59 0.50 4.48
C GLY A 53 14.86 1.36 4.44
N VAL A 54 14.88 2.45 3.65
CA VAL A 54 15.97 3.44 3.66
C VAL A 54 16.00 4.17 4.99
N PHE A 55 14.84 4.65 5.46
CA PHE A 55 14.71 5.34 6.73
C PHE A 55 14.96 4.42 7.92
N GLN A 56 14.50 3.16 7.87
CA GLN A 56 14.79 2.13 8.86
C GLN A 56 16.31 1.99 9.05
N THR A 57 17.05 1.84 7.94
CA THR A 57 18.51 1.73 7.97
C THR A 57 19.18 3.01 8.49
N TYR A 58 18.72 4.18 8.04
CA TYR A 58 19.27 5.47 8.48
C TYR A 58 19.05 5.73 9.97
N TYR A 59 17.84 5.47 10.49
CA TYR A 59 17.49 5.72 11.88
C TYR A 59 18.17 4.75 12.84
N GLN A 60 18.38 3.48 12.45
CA GLN A 60 19.15 2.53 13.26
C GLN A 60 20.57 3.02 13.51
N ASN A 61 21.18 3.68 12.51
CA ASN A 61 22.54 4.20 12.62
C ASN A 61 22.64 5.55 13.33
N THR A 62 21.54 6.29 13.51
CA THR A 62 21.58 7.71 13.96
C THR A 62 20.85 7.98 15.27
N LEU A 63 19.78 7.24 15.59
CA LEU A 63 18.95 7.51 16.76
C LEU A 63 19.30 6.67 17.98
N GLY A 64 20.07 5.58 17.82
CA GLY A 64 20.41 4.66 18.92
C GLY A 64 19.19 3.94 19.53
N VAL A 65 18.09 3.83 18.79
CA VAL A 65 16.85 3.17 19.23
C VAL A 65 16.74 1.80 18.57
N SER A 66 16.04 0.86 19.22
CA SER A 66 15.90 -0.51 18.71
C SER A 66 15.25 -0.57 17.31
N PRO A 67 15.62 -1.55 16.47
CA PRO A 67 14.98 -1.78 15.18
C PRO A 67 13.45 -1.89 15.24
N SER A 68 12.93 -2.56 16.27
CA SER A 68 11.50 -2.71 16.52
C SER A 68 10.83 -1.35 16.74
N ALA A 69 11.39 -0.50 17.62
CA ALA A 69 10.87 0.84 17.89
C ALA A 69 10.82 1.71 16.62
N ILE A 70 11.90 1.68 15.81
CA ILE A 70 11.95 2.44 14.56
C ILE A 70 10.89 1.96 13.58
N SER A 71 10.69 0.64 13.48
CA SER A 71 9.72 0.06 12.53
C SER A 71 8.26 0.41 12.84
N TRP A 72 7.94 0.83 14.07
CA TRP A 72 6.61 1.39 14.39
C TRP A 72 6.28 2.63 13.56
N ILE A 73 7.28 3.43 13.19
CA ILE A 73 7.05 4.64 12.38
C ILE A 73 6.42 4.26 11.03
N GLY A 74 7.06 3.35 10.28
CA GLY A 74 6.54 2.90 8.99
C GLY A 74 5.25 2.08 9.13
N SER A 75 5.13 1.28 10.19
CA SER A 75 3.96 0.41 10.41
C SER A 75 2.69 1.21 10.72
N ILE A 76 2.82 2.28 11.49
CA ILE A 76 1.72 3.22 11.76
C ILE A 76 1.30 3.95 10.48
N GLN A 77 2.23 4.29 9.58
CA GLN A 77 1.84 4.88 8.29
C GLN A 77 0.96 3.93 7.48
N ILE A 78 1.32 2.64 7.41
CA ILE A 78 0.54 1.63 6.68
C ILE A 78 -0.80 1.38 7.38
N PHE A 79 -0.79 1.30 8.72
CA PHE A 79 -2.00 1.17 9.52
C PHE A 79 -2.97 2.32 9.27
N LEU A 80 -2.51 3.56 9.30
CA LEU A 80 -3.36 4.73 9.07
C LEU A 80 -3.82 4.80 7.61
N LEU A 81 -2.96 4.42 6.65
CA LEU A 81 -3.31 4.33 5.24
C LEU A 81 -4.52 3.42 5.02
N PHE A 82 -4.54 2.23 5.63
CA PHE A 82 -5.64 1.27 5.46
C PHE A 82 -6.81 1.50 6.44
N GLY A 83 -6.51 1.78 7.69
CA GLY A 83 -7.47 1.92 8.79
C GLY A 83 -8.34 3.15 8.66
N ILE A 84 -7.77 4.32 8.31
CA ILE A 84 -8.54 5.54 8.02
C ILE A 84 -9.30 5.40 6.68
N GLY A 85 -8.80 4.57 5.77
CA GLY A 85 -9.38 4.32 4.45
C GLY A 85 -10.88 4.04 4.47
N THR A 86 -11.38 3.30 5.46
CA THR A 86 -12.81 2.99 5.61
C THR A 86 -13.66 4.24 5.80
N PHE A 87 -13.17 5.20 6.59
CA PHE A 87 -13.88 6.45 6.84
C PHE A 87 -13.78 7.40 5.64
N THR A 88 -12.62 7.46 4.99
CA THR A 88 -12.37 8.38 3.87
C THR A 88 -13.04 7.92 2.58
N GLY A 89 -13.15 6.61 2.36
CA GLY A 89 -13.99 6.04 1.32
C GLY A 89 -15.46 6.45 1.48
N ARG A 90 -15.97 6.48 2.72
CA ARG A 90 -17.36 6.89 2.97
C ARG A 90 -17.61 8.37 2.91
N ALA A 91 -16.67 9.16 3.38
CA ALA A 91 -16.70 10.60 3.13
C ALA A 91 -16.70 10.90 1.63
N THR A 92 -15.93 10.12 0.84
CA THR A 92 -15.92 10.22 -0.63
C THR A 92 -17.26 9.87 -1.25
N ASP A 93 -17.86 8.75 -0.85
CA ASP A 93 -19.20 8.34 -1.29
C ASP A 93 -20.25 9.43 -0.97
N ALA A 94 -20.11 10.11 0.18
CA ALA A 94 -20.99 11.21 0.60
C ALA A 94 -20.76 12.53 -0.15
N GLY A 95 -19.84 12.57 -1.13
CA GLY A 95 -19.54 13.76 -1.93
C GLY A 95 -18.49 14.70 -1.33
N LEU A 96 -17.76 14.25 -0.30
CA LEU A 96 -16.71 15.03 0.39
C LEU A 96 -15.30 14.74 -0.15
N PHE A 97 -15.18 14.21 -1.37
CA PHE A 97 -13.89 13.86 -1.98
C PHE A 97 -12.86 14.99 -1.91
N ARG A 98 -13.20 16.20 -2.37
CA ARG A 98 -12.27 17.33 -2.41
C ARG A 98 -11.80 17.78 -1.02
N PRO A 99 -12.69 18.05 -0.04
CA PRO A 99 -12.29 18.35 1.32
C PRO A 99 -11.34 17.30 1.92
N VAL A 100 -11.69 16.01 1.79
CA VAL A 100 -10.89 14.90 2.33
C VAL A 100 -9.51 14.85 1.69
N TYR A 101 -9.44 14.93 0.36
CA TYR A 101 -8.19 14.87 -0.37
C TYR A 101 -7.27 16.07 -0.09
N ILE A 102 -7.83 17.29 -0.01
CA ILE A 102 -7.08 18.51 0.31
C ILE A 102 -6.57 18.46 1.75
N SER A 103 -7.39 18.01 2.71
CA SER A 103 -6.93 17.78 4.08
C SER A 103 -5.75 16.81 4.10
N GLY A 104 -5.82 15.72 3.34
CA GLY A 104 -4.71 14.79 3.15
C GLY A 104 -3.44 15.47 2.65
N ALA A 105 -3.54 16.28 1.60
CA ALA A 105 -2.39 17.04 1.06
C ALA A 105 -1.77 17.99 2.11
N VAL A 106 -2.59 18.67 2.91
CA VAL A 106 -2.11 19.55 3.99
C VAL A 106 -1.34 18.75 5.04
N PHE A 107 -1.91 17.64 5.53
CA PHE A 107 -1.21 16.75 6.47
C PHE A 107 0.09 16.19 5.86
N GLN A 108 0.11 15.86 4.57
CA GLN A 108 1.31 15.33 3.90
C GLN A 108 2.44 16.37 3.90
N ILE A 109 2.11 17.61 3.51
CA ILE A 109 3.06 18.72 3.43
C ILE A 109 3.55 19.10 4.83
N VAL A 110 2.66 19.25 5.81
CA VAL A 110 3.05 19.55 7.18
C VAL A 110 3.95 18.43 7.73
N GLY A 111 3.55 17.17 7.56
CA GLY A 111 4.31 16.02 8.04
C GLY A 111 5.72 15.94 7.46
N ILE A 112 5.88 16.08 6.14
CA ILE A 112 7.20 15.94 5.49
C ILE A 112 8.15 17.10 5.83
N PHE A 113 7.65 18.35 5.89
CA PHE A 113 8.50 19.49 6.25
C PHE A 113 8.83 19.52 7.76
N CYS A 114 7.93 19.06 8.63
CA CYS A 114 8.24 18.83 10.04
C CYS A 114 9.26 17.70 10.21
N GLN A 115 9.12 16.59 9.47
CA GLN A 115 10.06 15.47 9.49
C GLN A 115 11.49 15.93 9.17
N ALA A 116 11.65 16.86 8.23
CA ALA A 116 12.95 17.41 7.87
C ALA A 116 13.67 18.13 9.04
N GLN A 117 12.94 18.54 10.08
CA GLN A 117 13.49 19.21 11.26
C GLN A 117 13.64 18.29 12.48
N CYS A 118 13.18 17.04 12.38
CA CYS A 118 13.18 16.11 13.50
C CYS A 118 14.58 15.61 13.81
N LYS A 119 14.94 15.60 15.10
CA LYS A 119 16.22 15.09 15.61
C LYS A 119 16.05 13.90 16.56
N THR A 120 14.85 13.68 17.08
CA THR A 120 14.55 12.64 18.07
C THR A 120 13.43 11.72 17.59
N PHE A 121 13.38 10.50 18.15
CA PHE A 121 12.41 9.48 17.79
C PHE A 121 10.95 9.96 17.89
N TRP A 122 10.57 10.58 19.02
CA TRP A 122 9.19 11.05 19.22
C TRP A 122 8.77 12.11 18.21
N GLN A 123 9.69 12.99 17.78
CA GLN A 123 9.40 13.98 16.74
C GLN A 123 9.15 13.29 15.38
N LEU A 124 9.97 12.30 15.02
CA LEU A 124 9.76 11.50 13.81
C LEU A 124 8.46 10.70 13.88
N PHE A 125 8.11 10.16 15.05
CA PHE A 125 6.85 9.45 15.25
C PHE A 125 5.64 10.36 14.96
N LEU A 126 5.63 11.59 15.47
CA LEU A 126 4.54 12.53 15.22
C LEU A 126 4.52 13.00 13.76
N ALA A 127 5.66 13.41 13.20
CA ALA A 127 5.73 14.00 11.87
C ALA A 127 5.60 12.95 10.75
N GLN A 128 6.33 11.84 10.85
CA GLN A 128 6.36 10.81 9.83
C GLN A 128 5.27 9.76 10.07
N ALA A 129 5.17 9.19 11.27
CA ALA A 129 4.23 8.09 11.51
C ALA A 129 2.77 8.57 11.46
N LEU A 130 2.43 9.58 12.29
CA LEU A 130 1.06 10.07 12.41
C LEU A 130 0.68 11.04 11.29
N CYS A 131 1.41 12.14 11.12
CA CYS A 131 0.98 13.21 10.20
C CYS A 131 0.96 12.73 8.74
N ILE A 132 2.05 12.12 8.24
CA ILE A 132 2.08 11.52 6.89
C ILE A 132 1.17 10.27 6.82
N GLY A 133 1.05 9.47 7.88
CA GLY A 133 0.13 8.33 7.90
C GLY A 133 -1.35 8.72 7.73
N ILE A 134 -1.80 9.75 8.45
CA ILE A 134 -3.14 10.34 8.29
C ILE A 134 -3.31 10.86 6.87
N ALA A 135 -2.33 11.60 6.36
CA ALA A 135 -2.35 12.10 4.98
C ALA A 135 -2.57 10.97 3.96
N ASN A 136 -1.81 9.88 4.11
CA ASN A 136 -1.90 8.73 3.24
C ASN A 136 -3.29 8.08 3.27
N GLY A 137 -3.91 7.94 4.45
CA GLY A 137 -5.28 7.41 4.59
C GLY A 137 -6.37 8.33 4.02
N LEU A 138 -6.16 9.65 4.12
CA LEU A 138 -7.02 10.67 3.54
C LEU A 138 -6.94 10.72 2.00
N GLN A 139 -5.83 10.29 1.39
CA GLN A 139 -5.65 10.37 -0.07
C GLN A 139 -5.87 9.04 -0.78
N PHE A 140 -5.30 7.93 -0.27
CA PHE A 140 -5.23 6.66 -0.98
C PHE A 140 -6.60 6.05 -1.28
N CYS A 141 -7.44 5.85 -0.25
CA CYS A 141 -8.72 5.17 -0.45
C CYS A 141 -9.70 5.96 -1.34
N PRO A 142 -9.82 7.30 -1.23
CA PRO A 142 -10.62 8.11 -2.14
C PRO A 142 -10.21 7.96 -3.61
N VAL A 143 -8.91 8.03 -3.95
CA VAL A 143 -8.48 7.92 -5.34
C VAL A 143 -8.64 6.51 -5.90
N MET A 144 -8.45 5.48 -5.08
CA MET A 144 -8.72 4.10 -5.47
C MET A 144 -10.20 3.84 -5.73
N SER A 145 -11.07 4.42 -4.91
CA SER A 145 -12.51 4.34 -5.16
C SER A 145 -12.87 5.07 -6.45
N LEU A 146 -12.28 6.25 -6.69
CA LEU A 146 -12.53 7.05 -7.88
C LEU A 146 -12.19 6.31 -9.18
N ILE A 147 -11.01 5.67 -9.29
CA ILE A 147 -10.59 5.03 -10.55
C ILE A 147 -11.54 3.90 -10.95
N THR A 148 -12.11 3.17 -9.98
CA THR A 148 -13.07 2.08 -10.26
C THR A 148 -14.41 2.56 -10.83
N THR A 149 -14.71 3.86 -10.74
CA THR A 149 -15.91 4.47 -11.34
C THR A 149 -15.74 4.81 -12.83
N TYR A 150 -14.49 4.94 -13.28
CA TYR A 150 -14.14 5.26 -14.67
C TYR A 150 -13.95 4.01 -15.55
N PHE A 151 -13.64 2.86 -14.95
CA PHE A 151 -13.37 1.62 -15.65
C PHE A 151 -14.20 0.46 -15.08
N ALA A 152 -14.93 -0.21 -15.96
CA ALA A 152 -15.65 -1.45 -15.68
C ALA A 152 -14.96 -2.63 -16.38
N LYS A 153 -14.89 -2.62 -17.73
CA LYS A 153 -14.26 -3.68 -18.53
C LYS A 153 -12.74 -3.71 -18.36
N LYS A 154 -12.09 -2.56 -18.22
CA LYS A 154 -10.61 -2.46 -18.05
C LYS A 154 -10.20 -2.16 -16.61
N ARG A 155 -11.02 -2.57 -15.64
CA ARG A 155 -10.83 -2.20 -14.23
C ARG A 155 -9.52 -2.72 -13.65
N ALA A 156 -9.19 -3.99 -13.80
CA ALA A 156 -7.97 -4.55 -13.24
C ALA A 156 -6.72 -3.95 -13.89
N LEU A 157 -6.74 -3.70 -15.21
CA LEU A 157 -5.67 -2.99 -15.91
C LEU A 157 -5.48 -1.56 -15.36
N ALA A 158 -6.55 -0.79 -15.19
CA ALA A 158 -6.46 0.56 -14.63
C ALA A 158 -5.94 0.57 -13.19
N VAL A 159 -6.40 -0.38 -12.36
CA VAL A 159 -5.88 -0.59 -11.00
C VAL A 159 -4.39 -0.98 -11.04
N GLY A 160 -3.97 -1.86 -11.94
CA GLY A 160 -2.58 -2.23 -12.14
C GLY A 160 -1.70 -1.02 -12.50
N ILE A 161 -2.10 -0.23 -13.50
CA ILE A 161 -1.35 0.97 -13.94
C ILE A 161 -1.23 2.01 -12.82
N THR A 162 -2.30 2.24 -12.09
CA THR A 162 -2.26 3.16 -10.94
C THR A 162 -1.40 2.61 -9.81
N ALA A 163 -1.46 1.31 -9.53
CA ALA A 163 -0.66 0.64 -8.51
C ALA A 163 0.86 0.68 -8.81
N VAL A 164 1.27 0.78 -10.08
CA VAL A 164 2.68 1.03 -10.47
C VAL A 164 3.20 2.35 -9.88
N GLY A 165 2.33 3.29 -9.50
CA GLY A 165 2.69 4.50 -8.76
C GLY A 165 3.56 4.22 -7.53
N SER A 166 3.27 3.12 -6.82
CA SER A 166 4.05 2.72 -5.65
C SER A 166 5.46 2.25 -6.00
N CYS A 167 5.66 1.72 -7.21
CA CYS A 167 6.98 1.32 -7.70
C CYS A 167 7.77 2.55 -8.16
N THR A 168 7.15 3.46 -8.91
CA THR A 168 7.80 4.72 -9.32
C THR A 168 8.22 5.54 -8.11
N GLY A 169 7.33 5.76 -7.14
CA GLY A 169 7.68 6.48 -5.90
C GLY A 169 8.70 5.71 -5.07
N GLY A 170 8.53 4.39 -4.96
CA GLY A 170 9.43 3.49 -4.24
C GLY A 170 10.83 3.35 -4.85
N VAL A 171 11.05 3.81 -6.09
CA VAL A 171 12.37 3.90 -6.72
C VAL A 171 12.92 5.32 -6.64
N ILE A 172 12.10 6.33 -6.95
CA ILE A 172 12.54 7.72 -6.97
C ILE A 172 12.92 8.22 -5.58
N PHE A 173 12.14 7.94 -4.53
CA PHE A 173 12.48 8.44 -3.18
C PHE A 173 13.78 7.85 -2.63
N PRO A 174 14.05 6.53 -2.71
CA PRO A 174 15.33 5.97 -2.27
C PRO A 174 16.50 6.50 -3.08
N VAL A 175 16.35 6.71 -4.40
CA VAL A 175 17.40 7.33 -5.24
C VAL A 175 17.68 8.76 -4.81
N VAL A 176 16.65 9.56 -4.54
CA VAL A 176 16.80 10.93 -4.01
C VAL A 176 17.57 10.89 -2.68
N VAL A 177 17.22 9.97 -1.76
CA VAL A 177 17.94 9.82 -0.49
C VAL A 177 19.39 9.39 -0.74
N GLN A 178 19.63 8.39 -1.59
CA GLN A 178 20.97 7.89 -1.88
C GLN A 178 21.89 8.98 -2.45
N GLN A 179 21.37 9.84 -3.33
CA GLN A 179 22.15 10.86 -4.02
C GLN A 179 22.34 12.15 -3.22
N LEU A 180 21.33 12.54 -2.43
CA LEU A 180 21.33 13.83 -1.71
C LEU A 180 21.78 13.72 -0.27
N LEU A 181 21.51 12.60 0.41
CA LEU A 181 21.85 12.46 1.83
C LEU A 181 23.34 12.70 2.11
N PRO A 182 24.30 12.20 1.31
CA PRO A 182 25.73 12.47 1.53
C PRO A 182 26.16 13.90 1.17
N LYS A 183 25.40 14.59 0.30
CA LYS A 183 25.80 15.90 -0.28
C LYS A 183 25.22 17.08 0.49
N VAL A 184 23.95 17.00 0.87
CA VAL A 184 23.20 18.12 1.50
C VAL A 184 22.63 17.76 2.88
N GLY A 185 22.87 16.53 3.35
CA GLY A 185 22.41 16.06 4.64
C GLY A 185 20.92 15.71 4.70
N TYR A 186 20.48 15.22 5.86
CA TYR A 186 19.13 14.68 6.06
C TYR A 186 18.03 15.73 5.85
N ALA A 187 18.14 16.90 6.51
CA ALA A 187 17.10 17.91 6.48
C ALA A 187 16.77 18.39 5.05
N TRP A 188 17.78 18.71 4.24
CA TRP A 188 17.56 19.13 2.85
C TRP A 188 17.10 18.00 1.94
N THR A 189 17.57 16.78 2.16
CA THR A 189 17.09 15.60 1.43
C THR A 189 15.58 15.40 1.62
N ILE A 190 15.09 15.48 2.85
CA ILE A 190 13.65 15.37 3.15
C ILE A 190 12.86 16.56 2.58
N ARG A 191 13.41 17.78 2.59
CA ARG A 191 12.76 18.95 1.96
C ARG A 191 12.60 18.77 0.45
N VAL A 192 13.60 18.21 -0.24
CA VAL A 192 13.49 17.90 -1.67
C VAL A 192 12.36 16.90 -1.94
N ILE A 193 12.25 15.85 -1.13
CA ILE A 193 11.11 14.92 -1.17
C ILE A 193 9.79 15.67 -0.95
N GLY A 194 9.75 16.58 0.02
CA GLY A 194 8.59 17.44 0.28
C GLY A 194 8.19 18.29 -0.92
N PHE A 195 9.14 18.91 -1.62
CA PHE A 195 8.85 19.69 -2.83
C PHE A 195 8.29 18.83 -3.97
N ILE A 196 8.78 17.60 -4.14
CA ILE A 196 8.21 16.63 -5.10
C ILE A 196 6.75 16.33 -4.73
N MET A 197 6.46 16.08 -3.45
CA MET A 197 5.10 15.84 -2.97
C MET A 197 4.19 17.06 -3.17
N VAL A 198 4.69 18.28 -2.96
CA VAL A 198 3.93 19.53 -3.21
C VAL A 198 3.54 19.63 -4.69
N ALA A 199 4.48 19.42 -5.61
CA ALA A 199 4.21 19.47 -7.05
C ALA A 199 3.15 18.45 -7.47
N ILE A 200 3.24 17.23 -6.95
CA ILE A 200 2.25 16.17 -7.18
C ILE A 200 0.88 16.55 -6.63
N ASN A 201 0.81 17.10 -5.42
CA ASN A 201 -0.46 17.52 -4.82
C ASN A 201 -1.12 18.66 -5.63
N ILE A 202 -0.35 19.63 -6.13
CA ILE A 202 -0.87 20.70 -6.99
C ILE A 202 -1.53 20.13 -8.25
N ILE A 203 -0.84 19.20 -8.94
CA ILE A 203 -1.35 18.56 -10.15
C ILE A 203 -2.63 17.76 -9.85
N THR A 204 -2.58 16.90 -8.83
CA THR A 204 -3.69 15.99 -8.51
C THR A 204 -4.92 16.73 -7.98
N ILE A 205 -4.78 17.73 -7.12
CA ILE A 205 -5.91 18.56 -6.65
C ILE A 205 -6.59 19.28 -7.81
N SER A 206 -5.81 19.71 -8.81
CA SER A 206 -6.32 20.44 -9.97
C SER A 206 -7.08 19.54 -10.94
N LEU A 207 -6.59 18.32 -11.18
CA LEU A 207 -7.08 17.44 -12.24
C LEU A 207 -8.03 16.33 -11.78
N LEU A 208 -8.05 15.96 -10.49
CA LEU A 208 -8.95 14.94 -9.98
C LEU A 208 -10.42 15.40 -10.04
N LYS A 209 -11.27 14.55 -10.61
CA LYS A 209 -12.69 14.81 -10.82
C LYS A 209 -13.54 13.61 -10.45
N THR A 210 -14.49 13.80 -9.54
CA THR A 210 -15.48 12.80 -9.16
C THR A 210 -16.50 12.58 -10.28
N ARG A 211 -16.85 11.32 -10.54
CA ARG A 211 -17.80 10.94 -11.59
C ARG A 211 -19.22 10.72 -11.07
N LEU A 212 -19.36 9.94 -10.00
CA LEU A 212 -20.67 9.53 -9.48
C LEU A 212 -21.30 10.63 -8.60
N PRO A 213 -22.64 10.75 -8.59
CA PRO A 213 -23.33 11.65 -7.68
C PRO A 213 -23.18 11.19 -6.22
N PRO A 214 -23.22 12.11 -5.24
CA PRO A 214 -23.08 11.78 -3.82
C PRO A 214 -24.14 10.81 -3.31
N ARG A 215 -23.71 9.69 -2.71
CA ARG A 215 -24.56 8.77 -1.95
C ARG A 215 -24.46 9.08 -0.46
N LYS A 216 -25.43 9.83 0.06
CA LYS A 216 -25.44 10.31 1.45
C LYS A 216 -25.78 9.25 2.51
N SER A 217 -26.32 8.09 2.10
CA SER A 217 -26.74 7.03 3.01
C SER A 217 -26.03 5.70 2.70
N GLY A 218 -25.67 4.96 3.77
CA GLY A 218 -25.08 3.63 3.66
C GLY A 218 -24.32 3.23 4.94
N PRO A 219 -24.38 1.96 5.38
CA PRO A 219 -23.84 1.53 6.67
C PRO A 219 -22.32 1.37 6.64
N LEU A 220 -21.56 2.03 7.52
CA LEU A 220 -20.08 1.95 7.56
C LEU A 220 -19.56 0.50 7.56
N VAL A 221 -20.23 -0.37 8.29
CA VAL A 221 -19.93 -1.80 8.41
C VAL A 221 -21.13 -2.61 7.94
N ASP A 222 -20.91 -3.60 7.09
CA ASP A 222 -21.91 -4.61 6.74
C ASP A 222 -21.68 -5.88 7.56
N TRP A 223 -22.28 -5.96 8.75
CA TRP A 223 -22.13 -7.10 9.66
C TRP A 223 -22.55 -8.44 9.03
N ALA A 224 -23.42 -8.43 8.02
CA ALA A 224 -23.81 -9.64 7.31
C ALA A 224 -22.63 -10.25 6.53
N SER A 225 -21.72 -9.42 6.02
CA SER A 225 -20.54 -9.90 5.28
C SER A 225 -19.61 -10.75 6.16
N PHE A 226 -19.52 -10.48 7.47
CA PHE A 226 -18.74 -11.32 8.40
C PHE A 226 -19.42 -12.66 8.74
N LYS A 227 -20.65 -12.90 8.29
CA LYS A 227 -21.29 -14.23 8.39
C LYS A 227 -20.99 -15.10 7.17
N GLU A 228 -20.44 -14.51 6.10
CA GLU A 228 -20.07 -15.25 4.89
C GLU A 228 -18.69 -15.86 5.06
N THR A 229 -18.64 -17.19 5.07
CA THR A 229 -17.39 -17.96 5.21
C THR A 229 -16.28 -17.53 4.23
N PRO A 230 -16.55 -17.32 2.91
CA PRO A 230 -15.51 -16.89 1.99
C PRO A 230 -14.89 -15.54 2.34
N PHE A 231 -15.71 -14.59 2.81
CA PHE A 231 -15.24 -13.25 3.16
C PHE A 231 -14.37 -13.30 4.42
N VAL A 232 -14.79 -14.03 5.45
CA VAL A 232 -14.00 -14.20 6.69
C VAL A 232 -12.68 -14.90 6.41
N LEU A 233 -12.71 -16.03 5.70
CA LEU A 233 -11.50 -16.77 5.34
C LEU A 233 -10.53 -15.88 4.55
N TYR A 234 -11.03 -15.08 3.61
CA TYR A 234 -10.21 -14.15 2.86
C TYR A 234 -9.59 -13.05 3.74
N CYS A 235 -10.37 -12.43 4.63
CA CYS A 235 -9.85 -11.41 5.55
C CYS A 235 -8.75 -11.96 6.45
N VAL A 236 -8.92 -13.17 7.01
CA VAL A 236 -7.91 -13.83 7.84
C VAL A 236 -6.69 -14.23 6.99
N ALA A 237 -6.90 -14.74 5.78
CA ALA A 237 -5.82 -15.08 4.86
C ALA A 237 -4.95 -13.86 4.52
N MET A 238 -5.58 -12.73 4.19
CA MET A 238 -4.89 -11.49 3.87
C MET A 238 -4.23 -10.86 5.10
N PHE A 239 -4.81 -11.02 6.30
CA PHE A 239 -4.15 -10.65 7.54
C PHE A 239 -2.78 -11.33 7.65
N PHE A 240 -2.72 -12.65 7.54
CA PHE A 240 -1.46 -13.41 7.65
C PHE A 240 -0.46 -13.07 6.54
N ASN A 241 -0.91 -12.90 5.29
CA ASN A 241 -0.04 -12.48 4.19
C ASN A 241 0.59 -11.10 4.47
N PHE A 242 -0.22 -10.10 4.84
CA PHE A 242 0.28 -8.76 5.12
C PHE A 242 1.08 -8.65 6.42
N TRP A 243 0.89 -9.57 7.37
CA TRP A 243 1.68 -9.65 8.59
C TRP A 243 3.16 -9.88 8.28
N GLY A 244 3.46 -10.81 7.37
CA GLY A 244 4.83 -11.09 6.92
C GLY A 244 5.35 -10.19 5.79
N LEU A 245 4.47 -9.55 5.02
CA LEU A 245 4.84 -8.89 3.76
C LEU A 245 5.87 -7.76 3.91
N TYR A 246 5.67 -6.88 4.90
CA TYR A 246 6.51 -5.68 5.08
C TYR A 246 7.82 -5.95 5.81
N PHE A 247 8.02 -7.15 6.35
CA PHE A 247 9.28 -7.53 6.98
C PHE A 247 10.47 -7.34 6.03
N VAL A 248 10.39 -7.88 4.80
CA VAL A 248 11.47 -7.73 3.81
C VAL A 248 11.67 -6.26 3.43
N PHE A 249 10.61 -5.50 3.18
CA PHE A 249 10.73 -4.08 2.79
C PHE A 249 11.47 -3.25 3.83
N PHE A 250 11.27 -3.54 5.11
CA PHE A 250 11.85 -2.74 6.19
C PHE A 250 13.26 -3.24 6.54
N TYR A 251 13.46 -4.56 6.53
CA TYR A 251 14.64 -5.18 7.11
C TYR A 251 15.66 -5.73 6.11
N ILE A 252 15.38 -5.83 4.81
CA ILE A 252 16.35 -6.38 3.84
C ILE A 252 17.64 -5.55 3.80
N GLY A 253 17.53 -4.22 3.85
CA GLY A 253 18.68 -3.32 3.91
C GLY A 253 19.44 -3.45 5.22
N ALA A 254 18.73 -3.51 6.35
CA ALA A 254 19.31 -3.70 7.67
C ALA A 254 20.01 -5.07 7.81
N TYR A 255 19.45 -6.13 7.24
CA TYR A 255 20.08 -7.45 7.16
C TYR A 255 21.38 -7.39 6.35
N GLY A 256 21.34 -6.79 5.16
CA GLY A 256 22.55 -6.61 4.33
C GLY A 256 23.65 -5.86 5.08
N ARG A 257 23.30 -4.81 5.83
CA ARG A 257 24.26 -4.02 6.61
C ARG A 257 24.82 -4.77 7.82
N ASN A 258 23.93 -5.33 8.65
CA ASN A 258 24.29 -5.84 9.96
C ASN A 258 24.82 -7.29 9.92
N VAL A 259 24.45 -8.07 8.91
CA VAL A 259 24.83 -9.48 8.79
C VAL A 259 25.87 -9.68 7.68
N LEU A 260 25.66 -9.09 6.50
CA LEU A 260 26.55 -9.28 5.35
C LEU A 260 27.61 -8.16 5.20
N GLY A 261 27.53 -7.09 6.00
CA GLY A 261 28.50 -6.00 5.98
C GLY A 261 28.49 -5.13 4.70
N VAL A 262 27.40 -5.17 3.90
CA VAL A 262 27.33 -4.39 2.64
C VAL A 262 27.36 -2.88 2.92
N SER A 263 27.69 -2.07 1.92
CA SER A 263 27.65 -0.60 2.03
C SER A 263 26.23 -0.06 2.22
N TYR A 264 26.10 1.17 2.72
CA TYR A 264 24.79 1.86 2.79
C TYR A 264 24.14 1.97 1.40
N GLN A 265 24.94 2.23 0.36
CA GLN A 265 24.47 2.29 -1.01
C GLN A 265 23.88 0.96 -1.49
N GLN A 266 24.57 -0.16 -1.22
CA GLN A 266 24.07 -1.51 -1.54
C GLN A 266 22.79 -1.85 -0.79
N SER A 267 22.66 -1.42 0.48
CA SER A 267 21.43 -1.64 1.27
C SER A 267 20.20 -0.96 0.64
N ILE A 268 20.38 0.23 0.06
CA ILE A 268 19.35 0.94 -0.70
C ILE A 268 19.06 0.19 -2.00
N ASN A 269 20.11 -0.26 -2.71
CA ASN A 269 19.96 -0.99 -3.97
C ASN A 269 19.16 -2.29 -3.79
N LEU A 270 19.30 -3.00 -2.66
CA LEU A 270 18.48 -4.17 -2.35
C LEU A 270 16.98 -3.83 -2.29
N LEU A 271 16.62 -2.74 -1.60
CA LEU A 271 15.24 -2.28 -1.55
C LEU A 271 14.75 -1.86 -2.95
N LEU A 272 15.59 -1.16 -3.72
CA LEU A 272 15.29 -0.79 -5.09
C LEU A 272 15.02 -2.03 -5.96
N THR A 273 15.76 -3.11 -5.79
CA THR A 273 15.53 -4.38 -6.51
C THR A 273 14.17 -4.98 -6.17
N VAL A 274 13.80 -5.05 -4.88
CA VAL A 274 12.47 -5.54 -4.45
C VAL A 274 11.36 -4.75 -5.13
N VAL A 275 11.46 -3.42 -5.14
CA VAL A 275 10.43 -2.54 -5.68
C VAL A 275 10.40 -2.56 -7.21
N SER A 276 11.56 -2.60 -7.86
CA SER A 276 11.68 -2.47 -9.32
C SER A 276 11.06 -3.65 -10.06
N VAL A 277 11.18 -4.87 -9.53
CA VAL A 277 10.51 -6.04 -10.13
C VAL A 277 8.98 -5.88 -10.11
N GLY A 278 8.47 -5.09 -9.15
CA GLY A 278 7.04 -4.77 -9.07
C GLY A 278 6.47 -4.03 -10.28
N PHE A 279 7.28 -3.33 -11.10
CA PHE A 279 6.77 -2.71 -12.34
C PHE A 279 6.13 -3.72 -13.27
N VAL A 280 6.76 -4.89 -13.43
CA VAL A 280 6.28 -5.97 -14.29
C VAL A 280 5.18 -6.76 -13.57
N PHE A 281 5.42 -7.15 -12.32
CA PHE A 281 4.54 -8.05 -11.58
C PHE A 281 3.29 -7.39 -10.99
N ARG A 282 3.16 -6.06 -11.05
CA ARG A 282 1.87 -5.38 -10.83
C ARG A 282 1.01 -5.31 -12.09
N LEU A 283 1.59 -5.45 -13.29
CA LEU A 283 0.85 -5.38 -14.55
C LEU A 283 0.51 -6.77 -15.10
N VAL A 284 1.52 -7.64 -15.21
CA VAL A 284 1.39 -8.94 -15.89
C VAL A 284 0.42 -9.88 -15.16
N PRO A 285 0.59 -10.18 -13.86
CA PRO A 285 -0.39 -10.97 -13.11
C PRO A 285 -1.80 -10.37 -13.09
N ASN A 286 -1.92 -9.03 -13.03
CA ASN A 286 -3.23 -8.37 -13.07
C ASN A 286 -3.92 -8.53 -14.42
N TYR A 287 -3.17 -8.47 -15.52
CA TYR A 287 -3.70 -8.77 -16.85
C TYR A 287 -4.18 -10.23 -16.98
N PHE A 288 -3.44 -11.18 -16.38
CA PHE A 288 -3.85 -12.59 -16.37
C PHE A 288 -5.00 -12.86 -15.40
N ALA A 289 -5.11 -12.13 -14.29
CA ALA A 289 -6.19 -12.26 -13.31
C ALA A 289 -7.57 -12.07 -13.94
N ASP A 290 -7.70 -11.19 -14.93
CA ASP A 290 -8.94 -11.04 -15.71
C ASP A 290 -9.33 -12.30 -16.50
N LYS A 291 -8.38 -13.20 -16.80
CA LYS A 291 -8.58 -14.42 -17.61
C LYS A 291 -8.71 -15.68 -16.77
N ILE A 292 -7.85 -15.85 -15.77
CA ILE A 292 -7.76 -17.06 -14.93
C ILE A 292 -8.45 -16.93 -13.56
N GLY A 293 -8.86 -15.72 -13.19
CA GLY A 293 -9.42 -15.40 -11.87
C GLY A 293 -8.37 -14.76 -10.97
N SER A 294 -8.79 -13.73 -10.22
CA SER A 294 -7.89 -12.95 -9.35
C SER A 294 -7.36 -13.77 -8.17
N LEU A 295 -8.19 -14.65 -7.60
CA LEU A 295 -7.80 -15.49 -6.46
C LEU A 295 -6.86 -16.62 -6.91
N ASN A 296 -7.11 -17.19 -8.10
CA ASN A 296 -6.25 -18.21 -8.70
C ASN A 296 -4.85 -17.69 -9.02
N THR A 297 -4.74 -16.43 -9.46
CA THR A 297 -3.44 -15.78 -9.66
C THR A 297 -2.75 -15.47 -8.34
N LEU A 298 -3.49 -15.09 -7.29
CA LEU A 298 -2.91 -14.68 -6.00
C LEU A 298 -2.22 -15.83 -5.24
N ILE A 299 -2.85 -17.01 -5.22
CA ILE A 299 -2.40 -18.16 -4.39
C ILE A 299 -0.94 -18.59 -4.67
N PRO A 300 -0.50 -18.82 -5.93
CA PRO A 300 0.88 -19.22 -6.20
C PRO A 300 1.91 -18.21 -5.72
N PHE A 301 1.62 -16.91 -5.84
CA PHE A 301 2.53 -15.86 -5.39
C PHE A 301 2.58 -15.74 -3.85
N ALA A 302 1.50 -16.05 -3.15
CA ALA A 302 1.51 -16.16 -1.69
C ALA A 302 2.43 -17.30 -1.21
N TYR A 303 2.35 -18.48 -1.84
CA TYR A 303 3.29 -19.57 -1.56
C TYR A 303 4.72 -19.23 -1.94
N LEU A 304 4.94 -18.57 -3.08
CA LEU A 304 6.27 -18.10 -3.49
C LEU A 304 6.89 -17.21 -2.42
N CYS A 305 6.17 -16.22 -1.90
CA CYS A 305 6.67 -15.38 -0.80
C CYS A 305 7.03 -16.19 0.45
N GLY A 306 6.21 -17.17 0.84
CA GLY A 306 6.50 -18.05 1.96
C GLY A 306 7.75 -18.91 1.76
N ILE A 307 7.90 -19.52 0.58
CA ILE A 307 9.07 -20.32 0.21
C ILE A 307 10.33 -19.46 0.23
N MET A 308 10.25 -18.25 -0.32
CA MET A 308 11.37 -17.32 -0.32
C MET A 308 11.78 -16.94 1.11
N MET A 309 10.85 -16.73 2.04
CA MET A 309 11.18 -16.45 3.45
C MET A 309 12.02 -17.55 4.09
N PHE A 310 11.70 -18.82 3.83
CA PHE A 310 12.54 -19.94 4.27
C PHE A 310 13.87 -19.99 3.50
N GLY A 311 13.85 -19.70 2.19
CA GLY A 311 15.06 -19.59 1.38
C GLY A 311 16.03 -18.52 1.86
N TRP A 312 15.53 -17.44 2.47
CA TRP A 312 16.36 -16.36 3.03
C TRP A 312 17.31 -16.86 4.14
N ILE A 313 16.95 -17.94 4.85
CA ILE A 313 17.78 -18.52 5.91
C ILE A 313 19.15 -18.96 5.39
N GLY A 314 19.22 -19.49 4.15
CA GLY A 314 20.45 -19.98 3.55
C GLY A 314 21.28 -18.92 2.81
N ILE A 315 20.90 -17.63 2.87
CA ILE A 315 21.56 -16.58 2.11
C ILE A 315 22.68 -15.94 2.93
N HIS A 316 23.92 -16.27 2.54
CA HIS A 316 25.14 -15.75 3.15
C HIS A 316 25.98 -14.89 2.18
N SER A 317 25.46 -14.57 0.99
CA SER A 317 26.16 -13.78 -0.03
C SER A 317 25.33 -12.58 -0.49
N GLU A 318 26.02 -11.50 -0.87
CA GLU A 318 25.39 -10.30 -1.42
C GLU A 318 24.59 -10.62 -2.69
N ALA A 319 25.19 -11.36 -3.64
CA ALA A 319 24.53 -11.75 -4.88
C ALA A 319 23.26 -12.57 -4.62
N GLY A 320 23.31 -13.51 -3.67
CA GLY A 320 22.15 -14.29 -3.26
C GLY A 320 21.01 -13.41 -2.72
N LEU A 321 21.35 -12.35 -1.98
CA LEU A 321 20.36 -11.42 -1.43
C LEU A 321 19.68 -10.57 -2.51
N PHE A 322 20.41 -10.19 -3.58
CA PHE A 322 19.81 -9.53 -4.74
C PHE A 322 18.87 -10.44 -5.53
N VAL A 323 19.25 -11.70 -5.73
CA VAL A 323 18.38 -12.70 -6.37
C VAL A 323 17.11 -12.91 -5.54
N PHE A 324 17.25 -13.04 -4.22
CA PHE A 324 16.12 -13.09 -3.29
C PHE A 324 15.23 -11.86 -3.40
N ALA A 325 15.82 -10.66 -3.39
CA ALA A 325 15.10 -9.40 -3.50
C ALA A 325 14.24 -9.35 -4.77
N ALA A 326 14.78 -9.81 -5.89
CA ALA A 326 14.06 -9.84 -7.16
C ALA A 326 12.88 -10.83 -7.14
N ILE A 327 13.10 -12.07 -6.70
CA ILE A 327 12.06 -13.11 -6.68
C ILE A 327 10.98 -12.76 -5.65
N TYR A 328 11.35 -12.35 -4.44
CA TYR A 328 10.39 -11.91 -3.42
C TYR A 328 9.62 -10.66 -3.86
N GLY A 329 10.28 -9.72 -4.53
CA GLY A 329 9.67 -8.54 -5.12
C GLY A 329 8.54 -8.88 -6.08
N SER A 330 8.70 -9.94 -6.89
CA SER A 330 7.67 -10.41 -7.82
C SER A 330 6.37 -10.85 -7.11
N GLY A 331 6.50 -11.67 -6.06
CA GLY A 331 5.35 -12.17 -5.30
C GLY A 331 4.66 -11.10 -4.47
N SER A 332 5.45 -10.31 -3.74
CA SER A 332 4.91 -9.24 -2.89
C SER A 332 4.22 -8.14 -3.71
N ALA A 333 4.69 -7.86 -4.93
CA ALA A 333 4.05 -6.93 -5.85
C ALA A 333 2.69 -7.45 -6.36
N CYS A 334 2.63 -8.74 -6.71
CA CYS A 334 1.40 -9.39 -7.14
C CYS A 334 0.34 -9.36 -6.03
N ILE A 335 0.73 -9.73 -4.80
CA ILE A 335 -0.16 -9.72 -3.62
C ILE A 335 -0.74 -8.33 -3.38
N GLN A 336 0.11 -7.29 -3.36
CA GLN A 336 -0.34 -5.92 -3.12
C GLN A 336 -1.28 -5.37 -4.19
N ALA A 337 -1.14 -5.79 -5.45
CA ALA A 337 -1.95 -5.29 -6.54
C ALA A 337 -3.30 -6.01 -6.65
N LEU A 338 -3.33 -7.34 -6.48
CA LEU A 338 -4.54 -8.13 -6.70
C LEU A 338 -5.50 -8.17 -5.52
N TRP A 339 -5.01 -8.03 -4.28
CA TRP A 339 -5.87 -8.27 -3.12
C TRP A 339 -7.12 -7.37 -3.02
N PRO A 340 -7.14 -6.09 -3.45
CA PRO A 340 -8.38 -5.29 -3.42
C PRO A 340 -9.35 -5.74 -4.50
N ALA A 341 -8.84 -6.27 -5.63
CA ALA A 341 -9.66 -6.73 -6.75
C ALA A 341 -10.45 -8.00 -6.40
N VAL A 342 -9.83 -8.93 -5.66
CA VAL A 342 -10.48 -10.17 -5.21
C VAL A 342 -11.71 -9.89 -4.35
N ILE A 343 -11.71 -8.84 -3.52
CA ILE A 343 -12.84 -8.52 -2.63
C ILE A 343 -14.14 -8.31 -3.41
N GLY A 344 -14.05 -7.80 -4.64
CA GLY A 344 -15.19 -7.64 -5.53
C GLY A 344 -15.78 -8.95 -6.06
N SER A 345 -14.98 -10.03 -6.09
CA SER A 345 -15.38 -11.37 -6.59
C SER A 345 -15.69 -12.39 -5.49
N LEU A 346 -15.56 -12.04 -4.20
CA LEU A 346 -15.85 -12.93 -3.05
C LEU A 346 -17.34 -13.25 -2.82
N ASN A 347 -18.21 -12.87 -3.75
CA ASN A 347 -19.66 -13.00 -3.58
C ASN A 347 -20.18 -14.18 -4.39
N LYS A 348 -20.98 -15.06 -3.77
CA LYS A 348 -21.80 -16.05 -4.50
C LYS A 348 -22.90 -15.39 -5.35
N VAL A 349 -23.37 -14.21 -4.93
CA VAL A 349 -24.36 -13.38 -5.65
C VAL A 349 -23.79 -11.96 -5.83
N PRO A 350 -23.61 -11.47 -7.07
CA PRO A 350 -22.95 -10.18 -7.30
C PRO A 350 -23.76 -9.00 -6.74
N ASP A 351 -23.37 -8.45 -5.59
CA ASP A 351 -23.90 -7.17 -5.08
C ASP A 351 -22.82 -6.09 -5.13
N LEU A 352 -22.77 -5.38 -6.26
CA LEU A 352 -21.84 -4.27 -6.49
C LEU A 352 -22.06 -3.11 -5.50
N LYS A 353 -23.23 -3.00 -4.86
CA LYS A 353 -23.52 -1.92 -3.89
C LYS A 353 -22.78 -2.10 -2.57
N LYS A 354 -22.33 -3.33 -2.26
CA LYS A 354 -21.58 -3.69 -1.04
C LYS A 354 -20.07 -3.72 -1.23
N ALA A 355 -19.56 -3.68 -2.46
CA ALA A 355 -18.14 -3.88 -2.76
C ALA A 355 -17.23 -2.86 -2.03
N GLY A 356 -17.60 -1.57 -2.02
CA GLY A 356 -16.84 -0.54 -1.30
C GLY A 356 -16.88 -0.71 0.23
N VAL A 357 -17.99 -1.22 0.78
CA VAL A 357 -18.12 -1.50 2.23
C VAL A 357 -17.21 -2.65 2.64
N ARG A 358 -17.26 -3.74 1.87
CA ARG A 358 -16.40 -4.92 2.08
C ARG A 358 -14.92 -4.58 1.93
N MET A 359 -14.57 -3.74 0.96
CA MET A 359 -13.20 -3.26 0.77
C MET A 359 -12.71 -2.51 2.01
N GLY A 360 -13.50 -1.57 2.53
CA GLY A 360 -13.16 -0.86 3.78
C GLY A 360 -13.00 -1.82 4.97
N MET A 361 -13.95 -2.73 5.17
CA MET A 361 -13.86 -3.72 6.25
C MET A 361 -12.58 -4.58 6.17
N ALA A 362 -12.24 -5.09 4.97
CA ALA A 362 -11.03 -5.86 4.76
C ALA A 362 -9.76 -5.02 4.95
N PHE A 363 -9.76 -3.75 4.51
CA PHE A 363 -8.66 -2.82 4.71
C PHE A 363 -8.43 -2.56 6.21
N THR A 364 -9.49 -2.36 6.98
CA THR A 364 -9.40 -2.22 8.44
C THR A 364 -8.78 -3.46 9.10
N VAL A 365 -9.18 -4.67 8.72
CA VAL A 365 -8.58 -5.91 9.28
C VAL A 365 -7.08 -6.00 8.93
N VAL A 366 -6.72 -5.77 7.67
CA VAL A 366 -5.32 -5.83 7.19
C VAL A 366 -4.45 -4.72 7.78
N SER A 367 -5.05 -3.60 8.17
CA SER A 367 -4.32 -2.50 8.83
C SER A 367 -3.63 -2.95 10.11
N PHE A 368 -4.29 -3.80 10.92
CA PHE A 368 -3.73 -4.31 12.18
C PHE A 368 -2.58 -5.31 11.95
N ALA A 369 -2.66 -6.12 10.89
CA ALA A 369 -1.54 -6.97 10.48
C ALA A 369 -0.33 -6.11 10.12
N SER A 370 -0.54 -5.08 9.30
CA SER A 370 0.54 -4.19 8.86
C SER A 370 1.10 -3.34 10.00
N LEU A 371 0.29 -3.02 11.02
CA LEU A 371 0.71 -2.30 12.23
C LEU A 371 1.69 -3.12 13.07
N THR A 372 1.40 -4.40 13.25
CA THR A 372 2.11 -5.27 14.21
C THR A 372 3.24 -6.07 13.56
N GLY A 373 3.17 -6.33 12.25
CA GLY A 373 4.12 -7.19 11.54
C GLY A 373 5.58 -6.72 11.67
N PRO A 374 5.96 -5.55 11.14
CA PRO A 374 7.35 -5.10 11.19
C PRO A 374 7.94 -4.91 12.61
N PRO A 375 7.18 -4.38 13.60
CA PRO A 375 7.67 -4.28 14.97
C PRO A 375 7.86 -5.64 15.65
N LEU A 376 6.97 -6.59 15.40
CA LEU A 376 7.09 -7.95 15.92
C LEU A 376 8.31 -8.65 15.31
N ALA A 377 8.52 -8.52 13.99
CA ALA A 377 9.72 -9.01 13.33
C ALA A 377 11.00 -8.41 13.94
N GLY A 378 11.01 -7.09 14.16
CA GLY A 378 12.12 -6.41 14.82
C GLY A 378 12.37 -6.86 16.25
N ALA A 379 11.31 -7.13 17.01
CA ALA A 379 11.40 -7.62 18.38
C ALA A 379 11.98 -9.04 18.43
N ILE A 380 11.58 -9.92 17.50
CA ILE A 380 12.16 -11.25 17.35
C ILE A 380 13.65 -11.16 17.03
N VAL A 381 14.04 -10.31 16.07
CA VAL A 381 15.45 -10.08 15.72
C VAL A 381 16.25 -9.59 16.93
N GLN A 382 15.67 -8.67 17.72
CA GLN A 382 16.32 -8.13 18.92
C GLN A 382 16.51 -9.19 20.01
N GLN A 383 15.49 -10.00 20.29
CA GLN A 383 15.57 -11.07 21.29
C GLN A 383 16.56 -12.17 20.90
N MET A 384 16.75 -12.40 19.59
CA MET A 384 17.75 -13.34 19.08
C MET A 384 19.14 -12.73 18.88
N GLY A 385 19.43 -11.59 19.53
CA GLY A 385 20.77 -10.98 19.49
C GLY A 385 21.19 -10.47 18.11
N GLY A 386 20.23 -10.09 17.26
CA GLY A 386 20.48 -9.64 15.88
C GLY A 386 20.41 -10.74 14.83
N ASN A 387 20.14 -11.99 15.22
CA ASN A 387 19.87 -13.08 14.29
C ASN A 387 18.44 -12.96 13.71
N TYR A 388 18.33 -13.09 12.39
CA TYR A 388 17.08 -12.96 11.65
C TYR A 388 16.28 -14.26 11.51
N LEU A 389 16.84 -15.40 11.94
CA LEU A 389 16.23 -16.73 11.79
C LEU A 389 14.79 -16.79 12.29
N GLY A 390 14.51 -16.30 13.50
CA GLY A 390 13.16 -16.33 14.06
C GLY A 390 12.16 -15.49 13.25
N ALA A 391 12.59 -14.33 12.76
CA ALA A 391 11.74 -13.46 11.94
C ALA A 391 11.52 -14.04 10.53
N GLN A 392 12.51 -14.72 9.96
CA GLN A 392 12.39 -15.45 8.69
C GLN A 392 11.42 -16.63 8.82
N LEU A 393 11.53 -17.44 9.87
CA LEU A 393 10.61 -18.54 10.16
C LEU A 393 9.18 -18.06 10.38
N TRP A 394 9.02 -17.03 11.22
CA TRP A 394 7.71 -16.41 11.47
C TRP A 394 7.08 -15.85 10.19
N GLY A 395 7.86 -15.15 9.36
CA GLY A 395 7.40 -14.62 8.08
C GLY A 395 6.97 -15.74 7.13
N GLY A 396 7.76 -16.80 7.01
CA GLY A 396 7.44 -17.98 6.19
C GLY A 396 6.16 -18.67 6.63
N ILE A 397 6.04 -18.99 7.92
CA ILE A 397 4.84 -19.63 8.50
C ILE A 397 3.59 -18.74 8.30
N SER A 398 3.73 -17.43 8.48
CA SER A 398 2.64 -16.48 8.24
C SER A 398 2.16 -16.52 6.79
N PHE A 399 3.07 -16.50 5.82
CA PHE A 399 2.71 -16.61 4.40
C PHE A 399 2.07 -17.96 4.05
N PHE A 400 2.58 -19.08 4.56
CA PHE A 400 1.99 -20.41 4.32
C PHE A 400 0.60 -20.53 4.95
N THR A 401 0.40 -19.99 6.15
CA THR A 401 -0.92 -19.94 6.80
C THR A 401 -1.89 -19.07 5.98
N GLY A 402 -1.43 -17.91 5.51
CA GLY A 402 -2.21 -17.06 4.62
C GLY A 402 -2.56 -17.75 3.30
N ALA A 403 -1.60 -18.40 2.65
CA ALA A 403 -1.79 -19.08 1.36
C ALA A 403 -2.74 -20.28 1.46
N THR A 404 -2.63 -21.08 2.51
CA THR A 404 -3.56 -22.20 2.77
C THR A 404 -4.98 -21.71 3.02
N LEU A 405 -5.17 -20.60 3.74
CA LEU A 405 -6.48 -19.97 3.92
C LEU A 405 -7.03 -19.35 2.62
N LEU A 406 -6.18 -18.86 1.70
CA LEU A 406 -6.62 -18.46 0.36
C LEU A 406 -7.12 -19.66 -0.46
N VAL A 407 -6.46 -20.83 -0.34
CA VAL A 407 -6.96 -22.07 -0.94
C VAL A 407 -8.31 -22.46 -0.33
N ALA A 408 -8.46 -22.40 1.00
CA ALA A 408 -9.74 -22.66 1.66
C ALA A 408 -10.84 -21.68 1.20
N THR A 409 -10.50 -20.40 1.02
CA THR A 409 -11.40 -19.39 0.46
C THR A 409 -11.88 -19.79 -0.94
N ARG A 410 -10.96 -20.20 -1.81
CA ARG A 410 -11.28 -20.69 -3.16
C ARG A 410 -12.22 -21.90 -3.11
N VAL A 411 -11.90 -22.90 -2.30
CA VAL A 411 -12.72 -24.12 -2.15
C VAL A 411 -14.11 -23.78 -1.63
N SER A 412 -14.25 -22.79 -0.73
CA SER A 412 -15.56 -22.38 -0.21
C SER A 412 -16.48 -21.71 -1.25
N LEU A 413 -15.90 -21.18 -2.34
CA LEU A 413 -16.61 -20.47 -3.40
C LEU A 413 -16.96 -21.36 -4.60
N VAL A 414 -16.00 -22.14 -5.11
CA VAL A 414 -16.16 -22.99 -6.32
C VAL A 414 -16.06 -24.49 -6.05
N GLY A 415 -15.89 -24.90 -4.79
CA GLY A 415 -15.58 -26.29 -4.46
C GLY A 415 -14.18 -26.69 -4.95
N TRP A 416 -13.99 -27.99 -5.19
CA TRP A 416 -12.72 -28.56 -5.65
C TRP A 416 -12.51 -28.43 -7.16
N ASP A 417 -13.37 -27.71 -7.89
CA ASP A 417 -13.23 -27.54 -9.33
C ASP A 417 -11.95 -26.73 -9.67
N PRO A 418 -10.96 -27.32 -10.36
CA PRO A 418 -9.76 -26.61 -10.77
C PRO A 418 -10.03 -25.52 -11.83
N LYS A 419 -11.17 -25.59 -12.54
CA LYS A 419 -11.55 -24.63 -13.59
C LYS A 419 -12.38 -23.44 -13.08
N GLY A 420 -12.79 -23.45 -11.82
CA GLY A 420 -13.51 -22.33 -11.20
C GLY A 420 -12.69 -21.03 -11.25
N ARG A 421 -13.20 -20.02 -11.95
CA ARG A 421 -12.57 -18.70 -12.12
C ARG A 421 -13.17 -17.72 -11.10
N ILE A 422 -12.36 -17.28 -10.13
CA ILE A 422 -12.72 -16.28 -9.11
C ILE A 422 -11.62 -15.24 -9.01
#